data_AF-A0A8R7Q5Q8-F1
#
_entry.id   AF-A0A8R7Q5Q8-F1
#
_cell.length_a   1.000
_cell.length_b   1.000
_cell.length_c   1.000
_cell.angle_alpha   90.00
_cell.angle_beta   90.00
_cell.angle_gamma   90.00
#
_symmetry.space_group_name_H-M   'P 1'
#
loop_
_entity.id
_entity.type
_entity.pdbx_description
1 polymer ?
#
loop_
_entity_poly.entity_id
_entity_poly.type
_entity_poly.pdbx_seq_one_letter_code
_entity_poly.pdbx_strand_id
1 'polypeptide(L)'
;MLSGDVPPNQTVYFRNLNEKVKKEELKRSLYALCSQYGRIVDVVALKTHKLRGQAWVAFSEITAATNAFRGLQDFDFYGKKMRLAHVC
;
A
#
# COMPACT_ATOMS: atom_id res chain seq x y z
N MET A 1 -20.70 1.73 11.17
CA MET A 1 -19.66 0.77 10.72
C MET A 1 -18.33 1.49 10.83
N LEU A 2 -17.32 0.86 11.44
CA LEU A 2 -16.13 1.47 12.04
C LEU A 2 -15.36 2.44 11.12
N SER A 3 -15.73 3.73 11.14
CA SER A 3 -14.86 4.84 10.77
C SER A 3 -13.85 5.04 11.90
N GLY A 4 -12.92 4.09 12.04
CA GLY A 4 -11.78 4.27 12.93
C GLY A 4 -10.95 5.41 12.37
N ASP A 5 -10.96 6.54 13.04
CA ASP A 5 -10.03 7.65 12.87
C ASP A 5 -8.64 7.14 13.28
N VAL A 6 -8.06 6.26 12.45
CA VAL A 6 -6.69 5.80 12.63
C VAL A 6 -5.83 7.01 12.28
N PRO A 7 -5.00 7.50 13.22
CA PRO A 7 -4.21 8.70 12.98
C PRO A 7 -3.38 8.53 11.71
N PRO A 8 -3.28 9.58 10.89
CA PRO A 8 -2.60 9.48 9.62
C PRO A 8 -1.13 9.12 9.87
N ASN A 9 -0.77 7.90 9.46
CA ASN A 9 0.56 7.34 9.64
C ASN A 9 1.37 7.51 8.35
N GLN A 10 2.68 7.62 8.48
CA GLN A 10 3.62 7.64 7.35
C GLN A 10 3.59 6.31 6.57
N THR A 11 3.18 5.22 7.22
CA THR A 11 3.08 3.90 6.59
C THR A 11 1.64 3.55 6.22
N VAL A 12 1.45 3.18 4.95
CA VAL A 12 0.16 2.74 4.41
C VAL A 12 0.17 1.23 4.23
N TYR A 13 -0.88 0.57 4.72
CA TYR A 13 -1.07 -0.86 4.57
C TYR A 13 -1.93 -1.15 3.33
N PHE A 14 -1.41 -1.99 2.45
CA PHE A 14 -2.06 -2.47 1.23
C PHE A 14 -2.46 -3.92 1.42
N ARG A 15 -3.75 -4.22 1.22
CA ARG A 15 -4.30 -5.58 1.25
C ARG A 15 -5.04 -5.89 -0.05
N ASN A 16 -5.34 -7.17 -0.24
CA ASN A 16 -6.00 -7.70 -1.44
C ASN A 16 -5.16 -7.54 -2.73
N LEU A 17 -3.83 -7.57 -2.60
CA LEU A 17 -2.93 -7.56 -3.74
C LEU A 17 -2.91 -8.93 -4.44
N ASN A 18 -2.53 -8.94 -5.72
CA ASN A 18 -2.45 -10.18 -6.48
C ASN A 18 -1.24 -11.03 -6.03
N GLU A 19 -1.51 -12.23 -5.53
CA GLU A 19 -0.50 -13.14 -4.99
C GLU A 19 0.37 -13.80 -6.08
N LYS A 20 -0.13 -13.83 -7.32
CA LYS A 20 0.56 -14.44 -8.46
C LYS A 20 1.80 -13.63 -8.88
N VAL A 21 1.78 -12.30 -8.68
CA VAL A 21 2.88 -11.38 -9.06
C VAL A 21 4.11 -11.62 -8.21
N LYS A 22 5.32 -11.69 -8.78
CA LYS A 22 6.57 -11.93 -8.02
C LYS A 22 6.82 -10.82 -6.99
N LYS A 23 7.49 -11.15 -5.86
CA LYS A 23 7.73 -10.19 -4.76
C LYS A 23 8.47 -8.94 -5.23
N GLU A 24 9.51 -9.11 -6.05
CA GLU A 24 10.31 -7.98 -6.55
C GLU A 24 9.51 -7.09 -7.50
N GLU A 25 8.74 -7.70 -8.40
CA GLU A 25 7.87 -6.98 -9.34
C GLU A 25 6.76 -6.22 -8.61
N LEU A 26 6.17 -6.83 -7.59
CA LEU A 26 5.18 -6.19 -6.73
C LEU A 26 5.77 -4.96 -6.04
N LYS A 27 6.98 -5.08 -5.47
CA LYS A 27 7.68 -3.95 -4.84
C LYS A 27 7.97 -2.83 -5.84
N ARG A 28 8.50 -3.15 -7.03
CA ARG A 28 8.80 -2.15 -8.07
C ARG A 28 7.54 -1.42 -8.54
N SER A 29 6.44 -2.14 -8.71
CA SER A 29 5.17 -1.58 -9.17
C SER A 29 4.53 -0.68 -8.10
N LEU A 30 4.53 -1.14 -6.83
CA LEU A 30 4.06 -0.31 -5.71
C LEU A 30 4.93 0.94 -5.54
N TYR A 31 6.25 0.81 -5.69
CA TYR A 31 7.16 1.94 -5.65
C TYR A 31 6.83 2.95 -6.76
N ALA A 32 6.69 2.50 -8.01
CA ALA A 32 6.35 3.36 -9.14
C ALA A 32 4.99 4.07 -8.93
N LEU A 33 3.97 3.34 -8.48
CA LEU A 33 2.65 3.91 -8.19
C LEU A 33 2.67 4.91 -7.03
N CYS A 34 3.40 4.61 -5.96
CA CYS A 34 3.44 5.47 -4.78
C CYS A 34 4.35 6.70 -4.99
N SER A 35 5.33 6.61 -5.88
CA SER A 35 6.30 7.68 -6.16
C SER A 35 5.66 8.93 -6.75
N GLN A 36 4.44 8.83 -7.30
CA GLN A 36 3.69 9.99 -7.81
C GLN A 36 3.14 10.88 -6.68
N TYR A 37 2.95 10.34 -5.48
CA TYR A 37 2.36 11.06 -4.34
C TYR A 37 3.42 11.68 -3.44
N GLY A 38 4.61 11.09 -3.38
CA GLY A 38 5.72 11.62 -2.59
C GLY A 38 6.91 10.67 -2.53
N ARG A 39 7.91 11.06 -1.75
CA ARG A 39 9.13 10.27 -1.55
C ARG A 39 8.83 9.06 -0.67
N ILE A 40 9.21 7.88 -1.18
CA ILE A 40 9.08 6.61 -0.48
C ILE A 40 10.37 6.33 0.28
N VAL A 41 10.24 5.92 1.54
CA VAL A 41 11.35 5.51 2.40
C VAL A 41 11.63 4.03 2.19
N ASP A 42 10.60 3.18 2.28
CA ASP A 42 10.73 1.74 2.08
C ASP A 42 9.42 1.09 1.62
N VAL A 43 9.52 -0.04 0.93
CA VAL A 43 8.41 -0.89 0.50
C VAL A 43 8.62 -2.31 1.01
N VAL A 44 7.79 -2.71 1.96
CA VAL A 44 7.81 -4.04 2.56
C VAL A 44 6.67 -4.86 1.98
N ALA A 45 7.00 -5.94 1.27
CA ALA A 45 6.02 -6.89 0.77
C ALA A 45 6.41 -8.29 1.22
N LEU A 46 5.46 -9.04 1.78
CA LEU A 46 5.68 -10.38 2.29
C LEU A 46 4.83 -11.38 1.49
N LYS A 47 5.38 -12.57 1.26
CA LYS A 47 4.72 -13.65 0.50
C LYS A 47 4.47 -14.92 1.32
N THR A 48 4.66 -14.84 2.63
CA THR A 48 4.40 -15.96 3.55
C THR A 48 2.92 -16.34 3.50
N HIS A 49 2.58 -17.60 3.76
CA HIS A 49 1.20 -18.12 3.70
C HIS A 49 0.14 -17.24 4.42
N LYS A 50 0.51 -16.61 5.54
CA LYS A 50 -0.36 -15.70 6.31
C LYS A 50 -0.37 -14.26 5.79
N LEU A 51 0.70 -13.82 5.12
CA LEU A 51 0.93 -12.42 4.72
C LEU A 51 0.92 -12.22 3.19
N ARG A 52 0.55 -13.24 2.42
CA ARG A 52 0.37 -13.13 0.98
C ARG A 52 -0.73 -12.11 0.66
N GLY A 53 -0.49 -11.31 -0.37
CA GLY A 53 -1.41 -10.24 -0.78
C GLY A 53 -1.39 -9.00 0.13
N GLN A 54 -0.38 -8.89 1.01
CA GLN A 54 -0.19 -7.78 1.93
C GLN A 54 1.13 -7.06 1.66
N ALA A 55 1.11 -5.74 1.73
CA ALA A 55 2.30 -4.90 1.65
C ALA A 55 2.15 -3.65 2.52
N TRP A 56 3.28 -3.05 2.87
CA TRP A 56 3.39 -1.80 3.58
C TRP A 56 4.31 -0.88 2.79
N VAL A 57 3.88 0.36 2.60
CA VAL A 57 4.68 1.40 1.97
C VAL A 57 4.87 2.52 2.98
N ALA A 58 6.13 2.79 3.32
CA ALA A 58 6.51 3.88 4.20
C ALA A 58 6.86 5.10 3.36
N PHE A 59 6.17 6.21 3.61
CA PHE A 59 6.43 7.50 2.99
C PHE A 59 7.27 8.38 3.92
N SER A 60 7.99 9.36 3.37
CA SER A 60 8.70 10.35 4.19
C SER A 60 7.73 11.30 4.89
N GLU A 61 6.62 11.63 4.22
CA GLU A 61 5.63 12.60 4.66
C GLU A 61 4.27 11.95 4.89
N ILE A 62 3.57 12.36 5.96
CA ILE A 62 2.22 11.89 6.28
C ILE A 62 1.22 12.34 5.20
N THR A 63 1.36 13.57 4.69
CA THR A 63 0.51 14.12 3.64
C THR A 63 0.59 13.30 2.35
N ALA A 64 1.78 12.85 1.98
CA ALA A 64 1.98 11.95 0.84
C ALA A 64 1.26 10.61 1.04
N ALA A 65 1.36 10.03 2.24
CA ALA A 65 0.65 8.80 2.61
C ALA A 65 -0.88 8.98 2.51
N THR A 66 -1.44 10.08 3.01
CA THR A 66 -2.88 10.38 2.93
C THR A 66 -3.33 10.59 1.48
N ASN A 67 -2.54 11.26 0.64
CA ASN A 67 -2.85 11.45 -0.78
C ASN A 67 -2.83 10.12 -1.53
N ALA A 68 -1.81 9.29 -1.29
CA ALA A 68 -1.73 7.95 -1.86
C ALA A 68 -2.92 7.08 -1.43
N PHE A 69 -3.32 7.17 -0.16
CA PHE A 69 -4.50 6.48 0.36
C PHE A 69 -5.76 6.84 -0.41
N ARG A 70 -6.04 8.14 -0.59
CA ARG A 70 -7.24 8.61 -1.30
C ARG A 70 -7.21 8.29 -2.78
N GLY A 71 -6.04 8.31 -3.42
CA GLY A 71 -5.89 8.08 -4.86
C GLY A 71 -5.84 6.60 -5.27
N LEU A 72 -5.31 5.73 -4.41
CA LEU A 72 -5.12 4.30 -4.70
C LEU A 72 -6.21 3.41 -4.08
N GLN A 73 -7.13 3.98 -3.30
CA GLN A 73 -8.26 3.24 -2.75
C GLN A 73 -9.11 2.63 -3.88
N ASP A 74 -9.27 1.30 -3.85
CA ASP A 74 -10.01 0.52 -4.85
C ASP A 74 -9.44 0.59 -6.28
N PHE A 75 -8.16 1.00 -6.42
CA PHE A 75 -7.45 0.99 -7.69
C PHE A 75 -7.29 -0.44 -8.23
N ASP A 76 -7.53 -0.63 -9.53
CA ASP A 76 -7.37 -1.93 -10.17
C ASP A 76 -5.89 -2.21 -10.42
N PHE A 77 -5.36 -3.23 -9.74
CA PHE A 77 -3.97 -3.60 -9.77
C PHE A 77 -3.81 -5.08 -10.07
N TYR A 78 -3.27 -5.38 -11.26
CA TYR A 78 -3.16 -6.75 -11.78
C TYR A 78 -4.48 -7.54 -11.75
N GLY A 79 -5.60 -6.88 -12.10
CA GLY A 79 -6.94 -7.49 -12.16
C GLY A 79 -7.59 -7.70 -10.79
N LYS A 80 -7.06 -7.07 -9.74
CA LYS A 80 -7.66 -7.04 -8.39
C LYS A 80 -7.69 -5.61 -7.88
N LYS A 81 -8.83 -5.23 -7.30
CA LYS A 81 -8.96 -3.95 -6.60
C LYS A 81 -8.19 -3.99 -5.28
N MET A 82 -7.13 -3.19 -5.18
CA MET A 82 -6.37 -3.08 -3.94
C MET A 82 -7.19 -2.33 -2.89
N ARG A 83 -7.02 -2.69 -1.62
CA ARG A 83 -7.62 -1.94 -0.50
C ARG A 83 -6.51 -1.41 0.39
N LEU A 84 -6.62 -0.15 0.75
CA LEU A 84 -5.66 0.47 1.65
C LEU A 84 -6.27 0.60 3.05
N ALA A 85 -5.41 0.68 4.06
CA ALA A 85 -5.76 1.09 5.41
C ALA A 85 -4.57 1.82 6.05
N HIS A 86 -4.84 2.69 7.01
CA HIS A 86 -3.80 3.23 7.89
C HIS A 86 -3.39 2.17 8.91
N VAL A 87 -2.09 2.10 9.22
CA VAL A 87 -1.59 1.26 10.31
C VAL A 87 -1.78 2.02 11.61
N CYS A 88 -2.55 1.43 12.54
CA CYS A 88 -2.74 1.95 13.89
C CYS A 88 -1.54 1.66 14.78
#